data_AF-A0AAV6K1E2-F1
#
_entry.id   AF-A0AAV6K1E2-F1
#
_cell.length_a   1.000
_cell.length_b   1.000
_cell.length_c   1.000
_cell.angle_alpha   90.00
_cell.angle_beta   90.00
_cell.angle_gamma   90.00
#
_symmetry.space_group_name_H-M   'P 1'
#
loop_
_entity.id
_entity.type
_entity.pdbx_description
1 polymer ?
#
loop_
_entity_poly.entity_id
_entity_poly.type
_entity_poly.pdbx_seq_one_letter_code
_entity_poly.pdbx_strand_id
1 'polypeptide(L)'
;MEKTREWKEKQLQKTTLVAADRSYSEQVKLAAIAITLNMRLRSADMPVDMQERALRFTRSLLDSAPAGNHRPSPSLLARSLKKEFDRWYGPAWHCVVGKSFGSFVTHSPGGLVPQAI
;
A
#
# COMPACT_ATOMS: atom_id res chain seq x y z
N MET A 1 -37.72 22.66 11.12
CA MET A 1 -36.95 21.44 10.82
C MET A 1 -35.81 21.68 9.82
N GLU A 2 -35.80 22.80 9.07
CA GLU A 2 -34.78 23.11 8.06
C GLU A 2 -33.38 23.43 8.61
N LYS A 3 -33.27 24.23 9.69
CA LYS A 3 -32.00 24.58 10.33
C LYS A 3 -31.15 23.36 10.76
N THR A 4 -31.80 22.24 11.08
CA THR A 4 -31.13 21.00 11.49
C THR A 4 -30.53 20.25 10.30
N ARG A 5 -31.04 20.46 9.07
CA ARG A 5 -30.52 19.87 7.83
C ARG A 5 -29.28 20.64 7.34
N GLU A 6 -29.35 21.96 7.32
CA GLU A 6 -28.20 22.81 6.95
C GLU A 6 -26.99 22.60 7.87
N TRP A 7 -27.22 22.42 9.17
CA TRP A 7 -26.13 22.18 10.12
C TRP A 7 -25.44 20.83 9.84
N LYS A 8 -26.21 19.79 9.49
CA LYS A 8 -25.68 18.49 9.10
C LYS A 8 -24.91 18.54 7.78
N GLU A 9 -25.39 19.30 6.79
CA GLU A 9 -24.71 19.49 5.51
C GLU A 9 -23.37 20.22 5.66
N LYS A 10 -23.32 21.29 6.46
CA LYS A 10 -22.07 22.02 6.76
C LYS A 10 -21.06 21.15 7.50
N GLN A 11 -21.51 20.30 8.44
CA GLN A 11 -20.64 19.34 9.13
C GLN A 11 -20.13 18.25 8.18
N LEU A 12 -20.97 17.77 7.28
CA LEU A 12 -20.58 16.79 6.27
C LEU A 12 -19.53 17.39 5.33
N GLN A 13 -19.78 18.56 4.74
CA GLN A 13 -18.82 19.27 3.88
C GLN A 13 -17.48 19.52 4.58
N LYS A 14 -17.52 19.97 5.84
CA LYS A 14 -16.30 20.20 6.65
C LYS A 14 -15.53 18.89 6.85
N THR A 15 -16.22 17.79 7.14
CA THR A 15 -15.60 16.47 7.32
C THR A 15 -14.96 15.99 6.02
N THR A 16 -15.62 16.18 4.87
CA THR A 16 -15.08 15.78 3.56
C THR A 16 -13.83 16.56 3.18
N LEU A 17 -13.81 17.88 3.43
CA LEU A 17 -12.64 18.73 3.13
C LEU A 17 -11.44 18.34 4.01
N VAL A 18 -11.66 18.08 5.30
CA VAL A 18 -10.61 17.63 6.22
C VAL A 18 -10.10 16.23 5.84
N ALA A 19 -10.99 15.34 5.40
CA ALA A 19 -10.61 14.01 4.91
C ALA A 19 -9.79 14.08 3.59
N ALA A 20 -10.14 15.01 2.69
CA ALA A 20 -9.41 15.23 1.44
C ALA A 20 -8.01 15.81 1.68
N ASP A 21 -7.89 16.80 2.58
CA ASP A 21 -6.60 17.38 2.98
C ASP A 21 -5.70 16.33 3.66
N ARG A 22 -6.28 15.52 4.55
CA ARG A 22 -5.56 14.39 5.18
C ARG A 22 -5.07 13.39 4.14
N SER A 23 -5.95 12.96 3.23
CA SER A 23 -5.62 12.01 2.16
C SER A 23 -4.49 12.53 1.25
N TYR A 24 -4.54 13.81 0.87
CA TYR A 24 -3.47 14.45 0.09
C TYR A 24 -2.15 14.46 0.86
N SER A 25 -2.18 14.83 2.14
CA SER A 25 -0.97 14.81 2.99
C SER A 25 -0.36 13.41 3.12
N GLU A 26 -1.19 12.38 3.22
CA GLU A 26 -0.77 10.99 3.31
C GLU A 26 -0.14 10.48 2.01
N GLN A 27 -0.73 10.85 0.85
CA GLN A 27 -0.17 10.54 -0.46
C GLN A 27 1.19 11.21 -0.68
N VAL A 28 1.34 12.48 -0.26
CA VAL A 28 2.63 13.19 -0.35
C VAL A 28 3.69 12.53 0.52
N LYS A 29 3.35 12.12 1.75
CA LYS A 29 4.26 11.38 2.64
C LYS A 29 4.71 10.06 2.02
N LEU A 30 3.78 9.27 1.45
CA LEU A 30 4.11 8.02 0.79
C LEU A 30 5.00 8.21 -0.43
N ALA A 31 4.69 9.22 -1.26
CA ALA A 31 5.51 9.55 -2.42
C ALA A 31 6.95 9.91 -2.00
N ALA A 32 7.11 10.72 -0.95
CA ALA A 32 8.43 11.05 -0.40
C ALA A 32 9.18 9.80 0.06
N ILE A 33 8.52 8.90 0.82
CA ILE A 33 9.11 7.64 1.28
C ILE A 33 9.52 6.76 0.11
N ALA A 34 8.65 6.60 -0.90
CA ALA A 34 8.95 5.80 -2.09
C ALA A 34 10.19 6.34 -2.82
N ILE A 35 10.30 7.67 -2.98
CA ILE A 35 11.46 8.32 -3.58
C ILE A 35 12.72 8.06 -2.75
N THR A 36 12.66 8.24 -1.43
CA THR A 36 13.81 7.98 -0.52
C THR A 36 14.30 6.55 -0.60
N LEU A 37 13.40 5.58 -0.73
CA LEU A 37 13.73 4.15 -0.83
C LEU A 37 14.12 3.72 -2.27
N ASN A 38 14.08 4.65 -3.23
CA ASN A 38 14.29 4.41 -4.65
C ASN A 38 13.29 3.38 -5.23
N MET A 39 12.03 3.49 -4.81
CA MET A 39 10.89 2.67 -5.23
C MET A 39 9.86 3.55 -5.94
N ARG A 40 9.16 2.99 -6.93
CA ARG A 40 8.08 3.69 -7.64
C ARG A 40 6.77 2.94 -7.47
N LEU A 41 5.89 3.48 -6.62
CA LEU A 41 4.53 2.99 -6.49
C LEU A 41 3.72 3.32 -7.76
N ARG A 42 2.91 2.37 -8.23
CA ARG A 42 2.07 2.54 -9.44
C ARG A 42 0.59 2.69 -9.09
N SER A 43 0.07 1.75 -8.31
CA SER A 43 -1.31 1.72 -7.81
C SER A 43 -1.33 0.94 -6.51
N ALA A 44 -2.23 1.30 -5.60
CA ALA A 44 -2.43 0.58 -4.34
C ALA A 44 -3.82 0.85 -3.77
N ASP A 45 -4.57 -0.22 -3.49
CA ASP A 45 -5.91 -0.17 -2.89
C ASP A 45 -5.88 -0.49 -1.37
N MET A 46 -4.74 -0.24 -0.74
CA MET A 46 -4.43 -0.57 0.66
C MET A 46 -4.21 0.71 1.48
N PRO A 47 -4.49 0.73 2.79
CA PRO A 47 -4.27 1.91 3.63
C PRO A 47 -2.82 2.38 3.64
N VAL A 48 -2.62 3.66 3.89
CA VAL A 48 -1.31 4.34 3.83
C VAL A 48 -0.27 3.67 4.74
N ASP A 49 -0.64 3.35 5.97
CA ASP A 49 0.25 2.68 6.93
C ASP A 49 0.74 1.32 6.42
N MET A 50 -0.14 0.62 5.71
CA MET A 50 0.15 -0.68 5.13
C MET A 50 1.09 -0.53 3.93
N GLN A 51 0.91 0.50 3.10
CA GLN A 51 1.79 0.81 1.97
C GLN A 51 3.19 1.18 2.45
N GLU A 52 3.29 2.04 3.47
CA GLU A 52 4.56 2.42 4.07
C GLU A 52 5.32 1.19 4.59
N ARG A 53 4.63 0.28 5.30
CA ARG A 53 5.23 -0.98 5.75
C ARG A 53 5.71 -1.83 4.58
N ALA A 54 4.93 -1.93 3.51
CA ALA A 54 5.31 -2.68 2.31
C ALA A 54 6.63 -2.15 1.72
N LEU A 55 6.73 -0.83 1.55
CA LEU A 55 7.90 -0.17 0.99
C LEU A 55 9.14 -0.39 1.87
N ARG A 56 9.02 -0.12 3.17
CA ARG A 56 10.13 -0.26 4.12
C ARG A 56 10.62 -1.71 4.22
N PHE A 57 9.70 -2.66 4.31
CA PHE A 57 10.05 -4.07 4.40
C PHE A 57 10.70 -4.58 3.12
N THR A 58 10.16 -4.20 1.95
CA THR A 58 10.77 -4.53 0.66
C THR A 58 12.19 -3.99 0.57
N ARG A 59 12.41 -2.74 0.99
CA ARG A 59 13.74 -2.14 1.01
C ARG A 59 14.69 -2.89 1.94
N SER A 60 14.26 -3.17 3.17
CA SER A 60 15.06 -3.93 4.13
C SER A 60 15.45 -5.31 3.61
N LEU A 61 14.56 -6.00 2.89
CA LEU A 61 14.86 -7.27 2.26
C LEU A 61 15.89 -7.13 1.14
N LEU A 62 15.79 -6.07 0.33
CA LEU A 62 16.77 -5.77 -0.71
C LEU A 62 18.15 -5.48 -0.14
N ASP A 63 18.22 -4.73 0.97
CA ASP A 63 19.48 -4.37 1.64
C ASP A 63 20.08 -5.56 2.42
N SER A 64 19.25 -6.51 2.89
CA SER A 64 19.71 -7.73 3.58
C SER A 64 20.31 -8.79 2.65
N ALA A 65 20.16 -8.63 1.33
CA ALA A 65 20.74 -9.55 0.37
C ALA A 65 22.27 -9.41 0.39
N PRO A 66 23.03 -10.52 0.42
CA PRO A 66 24.48 -10.47 0.53
C PRO A 66 25.09 -9.64 -0.61
N ALA A 67 26.01 -8.76 -0.23
CA ALA A 67 26.63 -7.71 -1.05
C ALA A 67 27.57 -8.24 -2.15
N GLY A 68 27.06 -9.09 -3.05
CA GLY A 68 27.79 -9.57 -4.21
C GLY A 68 26.89 -9.59 -5.42
N ASN A 69 26.79 -8.46 -6.16
CA ASN A 69 26.22 -8.24 -7.51
C ASN A 69 24.95 -8.98 -7.96
N HIS A 70 24.31 -9.74 -7.08
CA HIS A 70 23.20 -10.61 -7.39
C HIS A 70 22.01 -10.08 -6.61
N ARG A 71 21.05 -9.47 -7.34
CA ARG A 71 19.75 -9.13 -6.75
C ARG A 71 19.20 -10.36 -6.03
N PRO A 72 18.53 -10.19 -4.88
CA PRO A 72 17.86 -11.31 -4.22
C PRO A 72 16.91 -11.99 -5.20
N SER A 73 16.83 -13.31 -5.11
CA SER A 73 15.96 -14.07 -6.01
C SER A 73 14.51 -13.59 -5.86
N PRO A 74 13.79 -13.36 -6.97
CA PRO A 74 12.40 -12.88 -6.93
C PRO A 74 11.50 -13.77 -6.05
N SER A 75 11.73 -15.08 -6.07
CA SER A 75 11.00 -16.05 -5.26
C SER A 75 11.22 -15.88 -3.76
N LEU A 76 12.45 -15.53 -3.32
CA LEU A 76 12.73 -15.29 -1.91
C LEU A 76 12.10 -13.98 -1.44
N LEU A 77 12.12 -12.95 -2.28
CA LEU A 77 11.46 -11.68 -2.00
C LEU A 77 9.95 -11.87 -1.84
N ALA A 78 9.30 -12.53 -2.81
CA ALA A 78 7.86 -12.80 -2.79
C ALA A 78 7.44 -13.61 -1.56
N ARG A 79 8.20 -14.68 -1.22
CA ARG A 79 7.91 -15.52 -0.05
C ARG A 79 8.07 -14.76 1.26
N SER A 80 9.08 -13.90 1.36
CA SER A 80 9.34 -13.11 2.57
C SER A 80 8.27 -12.04 2.76
N LEU A 81 7.88 -11.35 1.69
CA LEU A 81 6.76 -10.40 1.69
C LEU A 81 5.45 -11.08 2.10
N LYS A 82 5.09 -12.19 1.44
CA LYS A 82 3.90 -12.95 1.81
C LYS A 82 3.89 -13.34 3.30
N LYS A 83 5.01 -13.86 3.82
CA LYS A 83 5.10 -14.30 5.22
C LYS A 83 4.93 -13.15 6.21
N GLU A 84 5.52 -11.99 5.92
CA GLU A 84 5.40 -10.80 6.77
C GLU A 84 3.95 -10.28 6.78
N PHE A 85 3.33 -10.21 5.61
CA PHE A 85 1.95 -9.73 5.49
C PHE A 85 0.92 -10.70 6.08
N ASP A 86 1.07 -12.01 5.84
CA ASP A 86 0.26 -13.06 6.48
C ASP A 86 0.33 -12.96 8.02
N ARG A 87 1.51 -12.61 8.57
CA ARG A 87 1.71 -12.46 10.01
C ARG A 87 1.01 -11.22 10.58
N TRP A 88 1.13 -10.07 9.91
CA TRP A 88 0.61 -8.80 10.43
C TRP A 88 -0.88 -8.57 10.16
N TYR A 89 -1.38 -9.09 9.04
CA TYR A 89 -2.73 -8.77 8.54
C TYR A 89 -3.61 -10.00 8.36
N GLY A 90 -3.08 -11.19 8.63
CA GLY A 90 -3.78 -12.46 8.53
C GLY A 90 -3.72 -13.07 7.12
N PRO A 91 -3.75 -14.41 7.00
CA PRO A 91 -3.76 -15.09 5.71
C PRO A 91 -5.12 -14.96 4.98
N ALA A 92 -5.19 -15.11 3.66
CA ALA A 92 -4.11 -15.46 2.74
C ALA A 92 -3.69 -14.26 1.87
N TRP A 93 -2.40 -13.89 1.94
CA TRP A 93 -1.78 -12.91 1.05
C TRP A 93 -1.17 -13.56 -0.18
N HIS A 94 -1.23 -12.84 -1.30
CA HIS A 94 -0.54 -13.21 -2.53
C HIS A 94 0.48 -12.12 -2.88
N CYS A 95 1.70 -12.53 -3.22
CA CYS A 95 2.77 -11.63 -3.62
C CYS A 95 3.41 -12.15 -4.90
N VAL A 96 3.58 -11.26 -5.89
CA VAL A 96 4.14 -11.58 -7.20
C VAL A 96 5.32 -10.65 -7.45
N VAL A 97 6.49 -11.20 -7.76
CA VAL A 97 7.70 -10.42 -8.04
C VAL A 97 8.28 -10.85 -9.38
N GLY A 98 8.48 -9.89 -10.29
CA GLY A 98 9.01 -10.15 -11.62
C GLY A 98 9.46 -8.87 -12.34
N LYS A 99 10.19 -9.02 -13.44
CA LYS A 99 10.66 -7.88 -14.26
C LYS A 99 9.55 -7.27 -15.11
N SER A 100 8.68 -8.12 -15.65
CA SER A 100 7.51 -7.76 -16.44
C SER A 100 6.39 -8.75 -16.11
N PHE A 101 5.21 -8.23 -15.81
CA PHE A 101 4.07 -9.01 -15.38
C PHE A 101 2.79 -8.33 -15.85
N GLY A 102 1.78 -9.14 -16.21
CA GLY A 102 0.41 -8.71 -16.39
C GLY A 102 -0.51 -9.66 -15.61
N SER A 103 -1.28 -9.12 -14.68
CA SER A 103 -2.40 -9.83 -14.06
C SER A 103 -3.71 -9.19 -14.45
N PHE A 104 -4.71 -10.02 -14.68
CA PHE A 104 -6.10 -9.61 -14.62
C PHE A 104 -6.68 -10.17 -13.32
N VAL A 105 -7.07 -9.28 -12.40
CA VAL A 105 -7.73 -9.65 -11.15
C VAL A 105 -9.09 -8.98 -11.12
N THR A 106 -10.13 -9.79 -10.99
CA THR A 106 -11.50 -9.28 -10.84
C THR A 106 -11.71 -8.89 -9.37
N HIS A 107 -11.78 -7.60 -9.08
CA HIS A 107 -12.12 -7.10 -7.75
C HIS A 107 -13.64 -7.00 -7.59
N SER A 108 -14.19 -7.61 -6.53
CA SER A 108 -15.52 -7.26 -6.02
C SER A 108 -15.36 -6.19 -4.92
N PRO A 109 -16.17 -5.11 -4.90
CA PRO A 109 -16.09 -4.11 -3.84
C PRO A 109 -16.41 -4.76 -2.49
N GLY A 110 -15.41 -4.92 -1.62
CA GLY A 110 -15.56 -5.57 -0.32
C GLY A 110 -14.97 -6.99 -0.21
N GLY A 111 -14.49 -7.58 -1.31
CA GLY A 111 -13.78 -8.86 -1.34
C GLY A 111 -12.32 -8.69 -1.72
N LEU A 112 -11.54 -7.95 -0.92
CA LEU A 112 -10.12 -7.79 -1.18
C LEU A 112 -9.39 -9.06 -0.73
N VAL A 113 -9.00 -9.90 -1.69
CA VAL A 113 -7.84 -10.77 -1.46
C VAL A 113 -6.64 -9.82 -1.39
N PRO A 114 -5.94 -9.71 -0.25
CA PRO A 114 -4.92 -8.70 -0.12
C PRO A 114 -3.71 -9.10 -0.98
N GLN A 115 -3.49 -8.37 -2.07
CA GLN A 115 -2.35 -8.57 -2.97
C GLN A 115 -1.40 -7.38 -2.83
N ALA A 116 -0.15 -7.68 -2.49
CA ALA A 116 0.95 -6.72 -2.61
C ALA A 116 1.66 -7.01 -3.92
N ILE A 117 1.42 -6.16 -4.93
CA ILE A 117 2.11 -6.17 -6.23
C ILE A 117 3.41 -5.37 -6.10
#